data_AF-A0AAD5G8A1-F1
#
_entry.id   AF-A0AAD5G8A1-F1
#
_cell.length_a   1.000
_cell.length_b   1.000
_cell.length_c   1.000
_cell.angle_alpha   90.00
_cell.angle_beta   90.00
_cell.angle_gamma   90.00
#
_symmetry.space_group_name_H-M   'P 1'
#
loop_
_entity.id
_entity.type
_entity.pdbx_description
1 polymer ?
#
loop_
_entity_poly.entity_id
_entity_poly.type
_entity_poly.pdbx_seq_one_letter_code
_entity_poly.pdbx_strand_id
1 'polypeptide(L)'
;MKSVIGRYHKAKEEQQQQQQQVTSPTSEVKFWQREAAMLKQQLQSMQENHRQMMGEELSGLSVQDLQVMENQLEMSIRNIRTKKGNVIQHENMELCNKVNQVSEENRQLYKQVYGMREAPTNRNNMFLTNGLSSIRRDDPHPHPDTIHLQLSQPTEQSTNLGYNFNF
;
A
#
# COMPACT_ATOMS: atom_id res chain seq x y z
N MET A 1 -64.74 37.40 35.78
CA MET A 1 -63.63 37.36 34.80
C MET A 1 -62.26 36.91 35.36
N LYS A 2 -62.07 36.76 36.69
CA LYS A 2 -60.78 36.36 37.31
C LYS A 2 -60.45 34.85 37.23
N SER A 3 -61.42 33.99 36.89
CA SER A 3 -61.28 32.53 36.88
C SER A 3 -60.61 31.96 35.61
N VAL A 4 -60.74 32.62 34.46
CA VAL A 4 -60.13 32.15 33.19
C VAL A 4 -58.63 32.43 33.17
N ILE A 5 -58.23 33.62 33.62
CA ILE A 5 -56.83 34.03 33.71
C ILE A 5 -56.05 33.14 34.68
N GLY A 6 -56.62 32.82 35.85
CA GLY A 6 -55.99 31.92 36.82
C GLY A 6 -55.80 30.49 36.29
N ARG A 7 -56.77 29.96 35.53
CA ARG A 7 -56.65 28.65 34.89
C ARG A 7 -55.58 28.62 33.81
N TYR A 8 -55.47 29.68 33.01
CA TYR A 8 -54.41 29.81 32.02
C TYR A 8 -53.02 29.87 32.68
N HIS A 9 -52.88 30.63 33.77
CA HIS A 9 -51.62 30.71 34.52
C HIS A 9 -51.20 29.35 35.08
N LYS A 10 -52.14 28.61 35.67
CA LYS A 10 -51.88 27.27 36.22
C LYS A 10 -51.48 26.27 35.13
N ALA A 11 -52.19 26.24 34.02
CA ALA A 11 -51.84 25.38 32.88
C ALA A 11 -50.46 25.74 32.29
N LYS A 12 -50.11 27.02 32.24
CA LYS A 12 -48.80 27.49 31.78
C LYS A 12 -47.66 27.09 32.72
N GLU A 13 -47.88 27.18 34.04
CA GLU A 13 -46.91 26.70 35.05
C GLU A 13 -46.74 25.18 35.01
N GLU A 14 -47.83 24.43 34.89
CA GLU A 14 -47.79 22.97 34.75
C GLU A 14 -47.09 22.54 33.46
N GLN A 15 -47.30 23.28 32.36
CA GLN A 15 -46.62 23.04 31.09
C GLN A 15 -45.11 23.37 31.18
N GLN A 16 -44.71 24.43 31.89
CA GLN A 16 -43.30 24.75 32.15
C GLN A 16 -42.63 23.72 33.08
N GLN A 17 -43.32 23.24 34.11
CA GLN A 17 -42.82 22.20 35.01
C GLN A 17 -42.70 20.85 34.30
N GLN A 18 -43.64 20.50 33.42
CA GLN A 18 -43.54 19.31 32.59
C GLN A 18 -42.37 19.42 31.58
N GLN A 19 -42.16 20.60 30.99
CA GLN A 19 -41.06 20.83 30.05
C GLN A 19 -39.68 20.77 30.75
N GLN A 20 -39.57 21.22 32.01
CA GLN A 20 -38.35 21.06 32.82
C GLN A 20 -38.09 19.62 33.29
N GLN A 21 -39.12 18.79 33.44
CA GLN A 21 -38.95 17.37 33.78
C GLN A 21 -38.56 16.51 32.58
N VAL A 22 -39.01 16.87 31.37
CA VAL A 22 -38.72 16.12 30.13
C VAL A 22 -37.31 16.43 29.57
N THR A 23 -36.79 17.64 29.81
CA THR A 23 -35.41 18.04 29.45
C THR A 23 -34.80 18.84 30.60
N SER A 24 -34.45 18.15 31.68
CA SER A 24 -33.64 18.76 32.74
C SER A 24 -32.24 19.03 32.19
N PRO A 25 -31.69 20.26 32.28
CA PRO A 25 -30.32 20.57 31.88
C PRO A 25 -29.28 19.62 32.51
N THR A 26 -29.57 19.12 33.71
CA THR A 26 -28.72 18.14 34.38
C THR A 26 -28.73 16.76 33.72
N SER A 27 -29.82 16.37 33.06
CA SER A 27 -29.92 15.11 32.30
C SER A 27 -29.13 15.19 31.00
N GLU A 28 -29.17 16.32 30.30
CA GLU A 28 -28.35 16.56 29.09
C GLU A 28 -26.87 16.58 29.42
N VAL A 29 -26.46 17.27 30.49
CA VAL A 29 -25.06 17.27 30.94
C VAL A 29 -24.59 15.85 31.26
N LYS A 30 -25.41 15.05 31.98
CA LYS A 30 -25.08 13.64 32.28
C LYS A 30 -25.00 12.77 31.03
N PHE A 31 -25.86 13.02 30.04
CA PHE A 31 -25.82 12.34 28.76
C PHE A 31 -24.51 12.62 28.01
N TRP A 32 -24.17 13.90 27.81
CA TRP A 32 -22.94 14.29 27.13
C TRP A 32 -21.69 13.88 27.89
N GLN A 33 -21.73 13.86 29.23
CA GLN A 33 -20.64 13.34 30.04
C GLN A 33 -20.39 11.85 29.81
N ARG A 34 -21.45 11.04 29.68
CA ARG A 34 -21.33 9.62 29.32
C ARG A 34 -20.79 9.45 27.90
N GLU A 35 -21.32 10.21 26.96
CA GLU A 35 -20.89 10.15 25.56
C GLU A 35 -19.40 10.49 25.43
N ALA A 36 -18.96 11.57 26.07
CA ALA A 36 -17.56 11.96 26.11
C ALA A 36 -16.67 10.89 26.77
N ALA A 37 -17.14 10.25 27.85
CA ALA A 37 -16.42 9.15 28.50
C ALA A 37 -16.29 7.92 27.58
N MET A 38 -17.37 7.55 26.88
CA MET A 38 -17.37 6.45 25.91
C MET A 38 -16.42 6.71 24.75
N LEU A 39 -16.48 7.90 24.15
CA LEU A 39 -15.56 8.30 23.07
C LEU A 39 -14.09 8.28 23.53
N LYS A 40 -13.82 8.77 24.74
CA LYS A 40 -12.48 8.72 25.32
C LYS A 40 -11.99 7.29 25.48
N GLN A 41 -12.84 6.38 25.95
CA GLN A 41 -12.50 4.96 26.08
C GLN A 41 -12.25 4.30 24.72
N GLN A 42 -13.06 4.60 23.72
CA GLN A 42 -12.85 4.10 22.34
C GLN A 42 -11.52 4.58 21.77
N LEU A 43 -11.19 5.87 21.95
CA LEU A 43 -9.91 6.43 21.52
C LEU A 43 -8.74 5.72 22.22
N GLN A 44 -8.82 5.53 23.54
CA GLN A 44 -7.78 4.84 24.30
C GLN A 44 -7.59 3.40 23.83
N SER A 45 -8.69 2.67 23.61
CA SER A 45 -8.64 1.30 23.09
C SER A 45 -8.00 1.25 21.69
N MET A 46 -8.36 2.18 20.80
CA MET A 46 -7.78 2.25 19.47
C MET A 46 -6.27 2.56 19.53
N GLN A 47 -5.84 3.48 20.39
CA GLN A 47 -4.43 3.83 20.57
C GLN A 47 -3.61 2.67 21.15
N GLU A 48 -4.17 1.96 22.14
CA GLU A 48 -3.58 0.76 22.71
C GLU A 48 -3.40 -0.32 21.64
N ASN A 49 -4.46 -0.65 20.89
CA ASN A 49 -4.39 -1.60 19.79
C ASN A 49 -3.33 -1.20 18.75
N HIS A 50 -3.22 0.09 18.44
CA HIS A 50 -2.18 0.56 17.52
C HIS A 50 -0.78 0.33 18.06
N ARG A 51 -0.50 0.69 19.32
CA ARG A 51 0.80 0.42 19.97
C ARG A 51 1.12 -1.07 19.97
N GLN A 52 0.14 -1.90 20.34
CA GLN A 52 0.28 -3.35 20.33
C GLN A 52 0.61 -3.88 18.93
N MET A 53 -0.11 -3.45 17.89
CA MET A 53 0.21 -3.82 16.50
C MET A 53 1.60 -3.33 16.04
N MET A 54 2.15 -2.30 16.68
CA MET A 54 3.52 -1.82 16.45
C MET A 54 4.57 -2.57 17.30
N GLY A 55 4.15 -3.54 18.13
CA GLY A 55 5.02 -4.33 18.99
C GLY A 55 5.35 -3.66 20.33
N GLU A 56 4.63 -2.60 20.70
CA GLU A 56 4.81 -1.85 21.94
C GLU A 56 3.82 -2.33 23.03
N GLU A 57 4.19 -2.18 24.31
CA GLU A 57 3.29 -2.42 25.47
C GLU A 57 2.61 -3.81 25.50
N LEU A 58 3.27 -4.85 25.00
CA LEU A 58 2.71 -6.21 24.91
C LEU A 58 2.60 -6.97 26.25
N SER A 59 3.11 -6.39 27.34
CA SER A 59 3.07 -7.00 28.67
C SER A 59 1.63 -7.17 29.15
N GLY A 60 1.24 -8.39 29.52
CA GLY A 60 -0.11 -8.69 30.02
C GLY A 60 -1.05 -9.30 28.97
N LEU A 61 -0.63 -9.37 27.70
CA LEU A 61 -1.33 -10.16 26.68
C LEU A 61 -1.08 -11.66 26.89
N SER A 62 -2.10 -12.47 26.60
CA SER A 62 -1.93 -13.92 26.58
C SER A 62 -1.19 -14.37 25.30
N VAL A 63 -0.66 -15.61 25.32
CA VAL A 63 -0.07 -16.22 24.13
C VAL A 63 -1.08 -16.28 22.98
N GLN A 64 -2.36 -16.50 23.28
CA GLN A 64 -3.42 -16.53 22.27
C GLN A 64 -3.64 -15.15 21.64
N ASP A 65 -3.64 -14.08 22.43
CA ASP A 65 -3.80 -12.71 21.92
C ASP A 65 -2.62 -12.31 21.04
N LEU A 66 -1.40 -12.66 21.46
CA LEU A 66 -0.18 -12.46 20.67
C LEU A 66 -0.24 -13.22 19.34
N GLN A 67 -0.69 -14.48 19.34
CA GLN A 67 -0.83 -15.27 18.12
C GLN A 67 -1.84 -14.64 17.14
N VAL A 68 -2.96 -14.12 17.66
CA VAL A 68 -3.97 -13.44 16.83
C VAL A 68 -3.39 -12.18 16.20
N MET A 69 -2.62 -11.40 16.96
CA MET A 69 -1.96 -10.20 16.46
C MET A 69 -0.89 -10.52 15.41
N GLU A 70 -0.05 -11.53 15.67
CA GLU A 70 0.96 -12.01 14.73
C GLU A 70 0.33 -12.43 13.40
N ASN A 71 -0.73 -13.25 13.46
CA ASN A 71 -1.45 -13.69 12.27
C ASN A 71 -2.03 -12.50 11.48
N GLN A 72 -2.57 -11.49 12.17
CA GLN A 72 -3.09 -10.28 11.52
C GLN A 72 -1.98 -9.48 10.82
N LEU A 73 -0.83 -9.30 11.47
CA LEU A 73 0.32 -8.61 10.90
C LEU A 73 0.90 -9.40 9.71
N GLU A 74 1.03 -10.72 9.82
CA GLU A 74 1.52 -11.57 8.76
C GLU A 74 0.62 -11.48 7.51
N MET A 75 -0.70 -11.65 7.70
CA MET A 75 -1.68 -11.53 6.61
C MET A 75 -1.63 -10.14 5.96
N SER A 76 -1.58 -9.08 6.76
CA SER A 76 -1.46 -7.69 6.31
C SER A 76 -0.21 -7.48 5.45
N ILE A 77 0.96 -7.90 5.95
CA ILE A 77 2.25 -7.76 5.26
C ILE A 77 2.24 -8.54 3.96
N ARG A 78 1.72 -9.78 3.98
CA ARG A 78 1.57 -10.59 2.78
C ARG A 78 0.70 -9.89 1.74
N ASN A 79 -0.45 -9.35 2.13
CA ASN A 79 -1.35 -8.63 1.23
C ASN A 79 -0.69 -7.39 0.63
N ILE A 80 0.03 -6.60 1.45
CA ILE A 80 0.78 -5.43 1.00
C ILE A 80 1.85 -5.82 -0.01
N ARG A 81 2.64 -6.87 0.28
CA ARG A 81 3.70 -7.37 -0.62
C ARG A 81 3.13 -7.84 -1.94
N THR A 82 2.07 -8.65 -1.91
CA THR A 82 1.38 -9.12 -3.13
C THR A 82 0.88 -7.96 -3.96
N LYS A 83 0.20 -6.97 -3.35
CA LYS A 83 -0.31 -5.81 -4.08
C LYS A 83 0.81 -4.98 -4.71
N LYS A 84 1.90 -4.72 -3.96
CA LYS A 84 3.07 -4.01 -4.49
C LYS A 84 3.74 -4.79 -5.62
N GLY A 85 3.92 -6.09 -5.47
CA GLY A 85 4.47 -6.98 -6.49
C GLY A 85 3.66 -6.92 -7.78
N ASN A 86 2.34 -7.03 -7.68
CA ASN A 86 1.46 -6.96 -8.84
C ASN A 86 1.56 -5.62 -9.59
N VAL A 87 1.62 -4.50 -8.85
CA VAL A 87 1.77 -3.16 -9.46
C VAL A 87 3.11 -3.05 -10.19
N ILE A 88 4.21 -3.44 -9.54
CA ILE A 88 5.55 -3.39 -10.14
C ILE A 88 5.64 -4.30 -11.37
N GLN A 89 5.08 -5.51 -11.29
CA GLN A 89 5.05 -6.46 -12.40
C GLN A 89 4.27 -5.91 -13.59
N HIS A 90 3.12 -5.29 -13.33
CA HIS A 90 2.33 -4.64 -14.37
C HIS A 90 3.10 -3.52 -15.06
N GLU A 91 3.71 -2.61 -14.29
CA GLU A 91 4.50 -1.50 -14.82
C GLU A 91 5.70 -1.98 -15.63
N ASN A 92 6.41 -3.01 -15.15
CA ASN A 92 7.51 -3.64 -15.90
C ASN A 92 7.02 -4.21 -17.24
N MET A 93 5.88 -4.87 -17.27
CA MET A 93 5.31 -5.43 -18.50
C MET A 93 4.97 -4.31 -19.51
N GLU A 94 4.37 -3.22 -19.05
CA GLU A 94 4.08 -2.05 -19.89
C GLU A 94 5.35 -1.41 -20.45
N LEU A 95 6.38 -1.23 -19.61
CA LEU A 95 7.66 -0.69 -20.02
C LEU A 95 8.36 -1.60 -21.04
N CYS A 96 8.38 -2.91 -20.80
CA CYS A 96 8.93 -3.89 -21.75
C CYS A 96 8.23 -3.82 -23.11
N ASN A 97 6.89 -3.71 -23.12
CA ASN A 97 6.12 -3.56 -24.36
C ASN A 97 6.50 -2.26 -25.09
N LYS A 98 6.67 -1.16 -24.35
CA LYS A 98 7.07 0.13 -24.94
C LYS A 98 8.49 0.10 -25.50
N VAL A 99 9.43 -0.54 -24.81
CA VAL A 99 10.81 -0.74 -25.31
C VAL A 99 10.79 -1.56 -26.60
N ASN A 100 10.00 -2.62 -26.65
CA ASN A 100 9.87 -3.46 -27.85
C ASN A 100 9.27 -2.67 -29.02
N GLN A 101 8.23 -1.87 -28.77
CA GLN A 101 7.62 -1.02 -29.79
C GLN A 101 8.63 -0.01 -30.35
N VAL A 102 9.32 0.74 -29.48
CA VAL A 102 10.31 1.74 -29.91
C VAL A 102 11.49 1.08 -30.64
N SER A 103 11.92 -0.10 -30.19
CA SER A 103 12.99 -0.86 -30.84
C SER A 103 12.59 -1.29 -32.25
N GLU A 104 11.34 -1.71 -32.43
CA GLU A 104 10.80 -2.09 -33.74
C GLU A 104 10.65 -0.88 -34.67
N GLU A 105 10.12 0.24 -34.18
CA GLU A 105 10.05 1.51 -34.92
C GLU A 105 11.44 2.00 -35.33
N ASN A 106 12.40 2.00 -34.41
CA ASN A 106 13.79 2.35 -34.70
C ASN A 106 14.38 1.43 -35.77
N ARG A 107 14.15 0.12 -35.68
CA ARG A 107 14.60 -0.85 -36.69
C ARG A 107 14.03 -0.54 -38.08
N GLN A 108 12.76 -0.12 -38.16
CA GLN A 108 12.14 0.29 -39.42
C GLN A 108 12.75 1.58 -39.95
N LEU A 109 12.97 2.59 -39.11
CA LEU A 109 13.62 3.84 -39.49
C LEU A 109 15.05 3.62 -40.00
N TYR A 110 15.84 2.77 -39.32
CA TYR A 110 17.18 2.38 -39.81
C TYR A 110 17.11 1.73 -41.19
N LYS A 111 16.14 0.83 -41.43
CA LYS A 111 15.93 0.24 -42.76
C LYS A 111 15.55 1.28 -43.81
N GLN A 112 14.77 2.30 -43.48
CA GLN A 112 14.43 3.36 -44.44
C GLN A 112 15.63 4.26 -44.76
N VAL A 113 16.36 4.72 -43.73
CA VAL A 113 17.52 5.63 -43.90
C VAL A 113 18.66 4.96 -44.65
N TYR A 114 18.99 3.71 -44.30
CA TYR A 114 20.14 3.00 -44.86
C TYR A 114 19.76 2.06 -46.00
N GLY A 115 18.53 1.56 -46.06
CA GLY A 115 18.05 0.74 -47.18
C GLY A 115 17.76 1.53 -48.45
N MET A 116 17.62 2.86 -48.37
CA MET A 116 17.65 3.74 -49.56
C MET A 116 19.08 4.10 -50.01
N ARG A 117 20.11 3.72 -49.24
CA ARG A 117 21.53 4.04 -49.54
C ARG A 117 22.28 2.84 -50.12
N GLU A 118 21.67 2.17 -51.10
CA GLU A 118 22.38 1.32 -52.05
C GLU A 118 22.65 2.11 -53.33
N ALA A 119 23.58 3.06 -53.22
CA ALA A 119 24.58 3.29 -54.26
C ALA A 119 25.94 3.19 -53.54
N PRO A 120 26.91 2.42 -54.05
CA PRO A 120 28.01 1.93 -53.23
C PRO A 120 29.03 3.04 -53.04
N THR A 121 29.20 3.55 -51.83
CA THR A 121 30.43 4.28 -51.50
C THR A 121 30.85 4.01 -50.06
N ASN A 122 31.86 3.16 -49.98
CA ASN A 122 32.99 3.25 -49.07
C ASN A 122 32.67 3.35 -47.58
N ARG A 123 32.45 2.17 -47.02
CA ARG A 123 32.80 1.73 -45.67
C ARG A 123 33.98 2.51 -45.09
N ASN A 124 33.73 3.43 -44.15
CA ASN A 124 34.67 3.81 -43.10
C ASN A 124 33.90 4.38 -41.90
N ASN A 125 33.89 3.59 -40.83
CA ASN A 125 33.71 3.94 -39.41
C ASN A 125 32.79 5.12 -39.06
N MET A 126 31.59 4.83 -38.57
CA MET A 126 31.00 5.65 -37.52
C MET A 126 30.38 4.74 -36.44
N PHE A 127 31.15 4.60 -35.36
CA PHE A 127 30.77 4.08 -34.08
C PHE A 127 29.40 4.61 -33.63
N LEU A 128 28.48 3.71 -33.27
CA LEU A 128 27.63 3.87 -32.08
C LEU A 128 27.36 2.47 -31.52
N THR A 129 28.17 2.13 -30.51
CA THR A 129 27.99 0.99 -29.63
C THR A 129 26.79 1.28 -28.73
N ASN A 130 25.59 0.88 -29.15
CA ASN A 130 24.44 0.87 -28.25
C ASN A 130 24.53 -0.36 -27.34
N GLY A 131 24.38 -0.09 -26.04
CA GLY A 131 24.41 -1.09 -24.98
C GLY A 131 23.44 -2.25 -25.21
N LEU A 132 23.87 -3.40 -24.70
CA LEU A 132 23.16 -4.68 -24.64
C LEU A 132 22.96 -5.41 -25.98
N SER A 133 24.02 -6.06 -26.45
CA SER A 133 23.86 -7.41 -27.01
C SER A 133 25.08 -8.26 -26.69
N SER A 134 24.85 -9.28 -25.89
CA SER A 134 25.78 -10.34 -25.56
C SER A 134 26.25 -11.07 -26.83
N ILE A 135 27.57 -11.18 -26.95
CA ILE A 135 28.29 -12.46 -27.06
C ILE A 135 27.78 -13.37 -28.19
N ARG A 136 28.37 -13.21 -29.37
CA ARG A 136 28.75 -14.38 -30.19
C ARG A 136 30.26 -14.48 -30.17
N ARG A 137 30.72 -15.63 -29.69
CA ARG A 137 32.13 -16.04 -29.61
C ARG A 137 32.76 -16.01 -30.99
N ASP A 138 33.93 -15.40 -31.08
CA ASP A 138 35.16 -15.95 -31.69
C ASP A 138 36.09 -14.78 -32.01
N ASP A 139 36.83 -14.30 -31.00
CA ASP A 139 38.11 -13.62 -31.24
C ASP A 139 39.03 -13.81 -30.02
N PRO A 140 40.29 -14.23 -30.18
CA PRO A 140 41.11 -14.74 -29.09
C PRO A 140 42.07 -13.66 -28.56
N HIS A 141 41.58 -12.55 -28.00
CA HIS A 141 42.47 -11.62 -27.27
C HIS A 141 41.78 -11.01 -26.03
N PRO A 142 42.23 -11.32 -24.80
CA PRO A 142 41.64 -10.79 -23.58
C PRO A 142 42.25 -9.42 -23.24
N HIS A 143 41.42 -8.38 -23.15
CA HIS A 143 41.80 -7.11 -22.51
C HIS A 143 41.58 -7.23 -20.99
N PRO A 144 42.51 -6.79 -20.12
CA PRO A 144 42.50 -7.17 -18.69
C PRO A 144 41.38 -6.60 -17.81
N ASP A 145 40.50 -5.73 -18.31
CA ASP A 145 39.71 -4.84 -17.44
C ASP A 145 38.18 -4.97 -17.61
N THR A 146 37.69 -6.01 -18.28
CA THR A 146 36.24 -6.18 -18.46
C THR A 146 35.62 -6.88 -17.24
N ILE A 147 35.10 -6.09 -16.30
CA ILE A 147 34.28 -6.60 -15.19
C ILE A 147 32.93 -7.04 -15.77
N HIS A 148 32.75 -8.35 -15.94
CA HIS A 148 31.46 -8.95 -16.30
C HIS A 148 30.56 -9.04 -15.06
N LEU A 149 29.63 -8.10 -14.90
CA LEU A 149 28.54 -8.24 -13.94
C LEU A 149 27.39 -9.03 -14.59
N GLN A 150 27.31 -10.32 -14.28
CA GLN A 150 26.21 -11.18 -14.68
C GLN A 150 25.02 -10.96 -13.72
N LEU A 151 23.98 -10.29 -14.21
CA LEU A 151 22.69 -10.25 -13.52
C LEU A 151 22.07 -11.66 -13.56
N SER A 152 21.92 -12.28 -12.40
CA SER A 152 21.22 -13.56 -12.28
C SER A 152 19.73 -13.35 -12.50
N GLN A 153 19.11 -14.18 -13.35
CA GLN A 153 17.65 -14.21 -13.50
C GLN A 153 17.00 -14.73 -12.20
N PRO A 154 15.77 -14.31 -11.86
CA PRO A 154 15.09 -14.83 -10.70
C PRO A 154 14.77 -16.31 -10.96
N THR A 155 15.43 -17.19 -10.24
CA THR A 155 15.06 -18.60 -10.17
C THR A 155 13.68 -18.69 -9.53
N GLU A 156 12.71 -19.30 -10.22
CA GLU A 156 11.46 -19.77 -9.62
C GLU A 156 11.82 -20.86 -8.59
N GLN A 157 12.17 -20.45 -7.37
CA GLN A 157 12.26 -21.38 -6.25
C GLN A 157 10.84 -21.70 -5.80
N SER A 158 10.34 -22.84 -6.30
CA SER A 158 9.34 -23.62 -5.59
C SER A 158 9.90 -23.95 -4.20
N THR A 159 9.58 -23.13 -3.20
CA THR A 159 9.79 -23.49 -1.80
C THR A 159 8.48 -23.97 -1.20
N ASN A 160 8.24 -25.25 -1.44
CA ASN A 160 7.70 -26.15 -0.45
C ASN A 160 8.57 -26.03 0.81
N LEU A 161 8.20 -25.15 1.75
CA LEU A 161 8.82 -25.09 3.07
C LEU A 161 8.00 -25.97 3.99
N GLY A 162 8.48 -27.21 4.11
CA GLY A 162 8.05 -28.17 5.10
C GLY A 162 8.16 -27.60 6.50
N TYR A 163 7.07 -27.73 7.22
CA TYR A 163 6.98 -27.62 8.67
C TYR A 163 8.12 -28.39 9.35
N ASN A 164 8.88 -27.73 10.21
CA ASN A 164 9.64 -28.37 11.28
C ASN A 164 9.40 -27.56 12.56
N PHE A 165 8.32 -27.91 13.26
CA PHE A 165 8.19 -27.63 14.68
C PHE A 165 9.00 -28.69 15.42
N ASN A 166 10.03 -28.28 16.16
CA ASN A 166 10.55 -29.06 17.28
C ASN A 166 9.93 -28.49 18.56
N PHE A 167 9.45 -29.41 19.40
CA PHE A 167 8.81 -29.20 20.71
C PHE A 167 9.58 -28.26 21.63
#